data_AF-A0ABD0ZAD4-F1
#
_entry.id   AF-A0ABD0ZAD4-F1
#
_cell.length_a   1.000
_cell.length_b   1.000
_cell.length_c   1.000
_cell.angle_alpha   90.00
_cell.angle_beta   90.00
_cell.angle_gamma   90.00
#
_symmetry.space_group_name_H-M   'P 1'
#
loop_
_entity.id
_entity.type
_entity.pdbx_description
1 polymer ?
#
loop_
_entity_poly.entity_id
_entity_poly.type
_entity_poly.pdbx_seq_one_letter_code
_entity_poly.pdbx_strand_id
1 'polypeptide(L)'
;MESVEAVEKILNYSFTNKSLLKEAISNGSIESTPKFQRLEFLGDSVLEVAITNHIHLTAPNIRTRELRKLRHANVRNEIFARAAVRNNLYQYTIRDTHDLQQTEQVKVFSEAVREENGPVLDHGLVKAPKVLAELVESIAGAVYYRCEF
;
A
#
# COMPACT_ATOMS: atom_id res chain seq x y z
N MET A 1 10.12 2.70 -19.52
CA MET A 1 10.30 3.34 -18.20
C MET A 1 10.40 2.20 -17.22
N GLU A 2 11.53 2.08 -16.51
CA GLU A 2 11.71 0.97 -15.57
C GLU A 2 10.67 1.10 -14.44
N SER A 3 10.11 -0.03 -13.96
CA SER A 3 9.05 -0.05 -12.93
C SER A 3 9.40 0.80 -11.70
N VAL A 4 10.68 0.86 -11.33
CA VAL A 4 11.22 1.67 -10.23
C VAL A 4 10.98 3.16 -10.46
N GLU A 5 11.36 3.70 -11.63
CA GLU A 5 11.21 5.13 -11.95
C GLU A 5 9.75 5.57 -11.96
N ALA A 6 8.86 4.68 -12.41
CA ALA A 6 7.42 4.95 -12.42
C ALA A 6 6.87 5.11 -11.00
N VAL A 7 7.26 4.20 -10.10
CA VAL A 7 6.84 4.26 -8.70
C VAL A 7 7.43 5.49 -8.00
N GLU A 8 8.69 5.85 -8.26
CA GLU A 8 9.28 7.08 -7.70
C GLU A 8 8.52 8.35 -8.13
N LYS A 9 8.04 8.41 -9.37
CA LYS A 9 7.20 9.51 -9.85
C LYS A 9 5.85 9.55 -9.13
N ILE A 10 5.22 8.40 -8.92
CA ILE A 10 3.96 8.30 -8.16
C ILE A 10 4.15 8.79 -6.72
N LEU A 11 5.26 8.38 -6.08
CA LEU A 11 5.57 8.78 -4.70
C LEU A 11 6.07 10.23 -4.59
N ASN A 12 6.39 10.88 -5.71
CA ASN A 12 7.12 12.14 -5.75
C ASN A 12 8.39 12.10 -4.88
N TYR A 13 9.12 10.99 -4.97
CA TYR A 13 10.24 10.69 -4.09
C TYR A 13 11.29 9.85 -4.81
N SER A 14 12.55 10.27 -4.72
CA SER A 14 13.68 9.55 -5.30
C SER A 14 14.49 8.84 -4.22
N PHE A 15 14.60 7.52 -4.36
CA PHE A 15 15.50 6.67 -3.59
C PHE A 15 16.93 6.87 -4.07
N THR A 16 17.85 7.05 -3.12
CA THR A 16 19.29 6.99 -3.40
C THR A 16 19.69 5.59 -3.83
N ASN A 17 19.18 4.57 -3.13
CA ASN A 17 19.37 3.17 -3.49
C ASN A 17 18.12 2.60 -4.18
N LYS A 18 18.16 2.49 -5.51
CA LYS A 18 17.08 1.93 -6.33
C LYS A 18 16.82 0.45 -6.06
N SER A 19 17.81 -0.29 -5.55
CA SER A 19 17.63 -1.71 -5.23
C SER A 19 16.62 -1.92 -4.11
N LEU A 20 16.53 -0.99 -3.15
CA LEU A 20 15.58 -1.06 -2.05
C LEU A 20 14.13 -0.95 -2.56
N LEU A 21 13.85 0.01 -3.45
CA LEU A 21 12.52 0.12 -4.06
C LEU A 21 12.23 -1.08 -4.95
N LYS A 22 13.23 -1.61 -5.68
CA LYS A 22 13.08 -2.83 -6.46
C LYS A 22 12.67 -4.01 -5.59
N GLU A 23 13.29 -4.19 -4.42
CA GLU A 23 12.90 -5.22 -3.44
C GLU A 23 11.46 -5.00 -2.93
N ALA A 24 11.10 -3.74 -2.64
CA ALA A 24 9.77 -3.38 -2.14
C ALA A 24 8.64 -3.65 -3.13
N ILE A 25 8.93 -3.67 -4.44
CA ILE A 25 7.93 -3.97 -5.49
C ILE A 25 8.08 -5.40 -6.06
N SER A 26 9.00 -6.21 -5.54
CA SER A 26 9.26 -7.58 -6.00
C SER A 26 8.60 -8.62 -5.10
N ASN A 27 7.28 -8.77 -5.23
CA ASN A 27 6.53 -9.82 -4.55
C ASN A 27 6.28 -10.99 -5.51
N GLY A 28 7.06 -12.08 -5.39
CA GLY A 28 6.77 -13.28 -6.17
C GLY A 28 7.95 -14.23 -6.42
N SER A 29 9.21 -13.81 -6.27
CA SER A 29 10.35 -14.73 -6.42
C SER A 29 10.81 -15.25 -5.06
N ILE A 30 11.35 -16.47 -5.03
CA ILE A 30 11.86 -17.11 -3.80
C ILE A 30 12.92 -16.24 -3.12
N GLU A 31 13.76 -15.55 -3.91
CA GLU A 31 14.85 -14.73 -3.40
C GLU A 31 14.39 -13.35 -2.89
N SER A 32 13.37 -12.73 -3.52
CA SER A 32 12.91 -11.40 -3.14
C SER A 32 11.83 -11.41 -2.05
N THR A 33 11.06 -12.50 -1.94
CA THR A 33 9.94 -12.62 -1.00
C THR A 33 10.32 -12.33 0.45
N PRO A 34 11.45 -12.85 1.00
CA PRO A 34 11.81 -12.56 2.39
C PRO A 34 12.09 -11.07 2.64
N LYS A 35 12.70 -10.37 1.69
CA LYS A 35 13.00 -8.94 1.81
C LYS A 35 11.73 -8.10 1.70
N PHE A 36 10.88 -8.44 0.73
CA PHE A 36 9.55 -7.83 0.58
C PHE A 36 8.73 -7.95 1.86
N GLN A 37 8.63 -9.15 2.44
CA GLN A 37 7.87 -9.39 3.68
C GLN A 37 8.44 -8.64 4.89
N ARG A 38 9.76 -8.47 4.98
CA ARG A 38 10.38 -7.65 6.03
C ARG A 38 10.02 -6.17 5.89
N LEU A 39 9.95 -5.66 4.66
CA LEU A 39 9.54 -4.29 4.39
C LEU A 39 8.04 -4.09 4.63
N GLU A 40 7.19 -5.06 4.24
CA GLU A 40 5.75 -5.08 4.54
C GLU A 40 5.52 -5.02 6.06
N PHE A 41 6.17 -5.91 6.81
CA PHE A 41 6.09 -5.94 8.27
C PHE A 41 6.46 -4.59 8.91
N LEU A 42 7.55 -3.96 8.46
CA LEU A 42 7.94 -2.63 8.93
C LEU A 42 6.91 -1.56 8.53
N GLY A 43 6.46 -1.61 7.28
CA GLY A 43 5.56 -0.66 6.67
C GLY A 43 4.18 -0.60 7.30
N ASP A 44 3.65 -1.73 7.75
CA ASP A 44 2.36 -1.82 8.46
C ASP A 44 2.37 -0.90 9.69
N SER A 45 3.38 -1.03 10.54
CA SER A 45 3.53 -0.18 11.73
C SER A 45 3.79 1.30 11.37
N VAL A 46 4.58 1.55 10.32
CA VAL A 46 4.87 2.92 9.85
C VAL A 46 3.60 3.61 9.38
N LEU A 47 2.75 2.94 8.60
CA LEU A 47 1.49 3.48 8.12
C LEU A 47 0.51 3.70 9.26
N GLU A 48 0.42 2.78 10.23
CA GLU A 48 -0.42 2.96 11.41
C GLU A 48 -0.03 4.25 12.16
N VAL A 49 1.26 4.45 12.42
CA VAL A 49 1.75 5.63 13.13
C VAL A 49 1.53 6.90 12.31
N ALA A 50 1.86 6.90 11.02
CA ALA A 50 1.71 8.06 10.15
C ALA A 50 0.25 8.52 10.05
N ILE A 51 -0.68 7.60 9.85
CA ILE A 51 -2.11 7.88 9.76
C ILE A 51 -2.65 8.32 11.12
N THR A 52 -2.24 7.66 12.21
CA THR A 52 -2.64 8.05 13.58
C THR A 52 -2.18 9.47 13.90
N ASN A 53 -0.94 9.82 13.56
CA ASN A 53 -0.41 11.17 13.75
C ASN A 53 -1.17 12.20 12.90
N HIS A 54 -1.48 11.89 11.64
CA HIS A 54 -2.28 12.77 10.78
C HIS A 54 -3.67 13.02 11.38
N ILE A 55 -4.36 11.98 11.84
CA ILE A 55 -5.67 12.10 12.49
C ILE A 55 -5.57 12.94 13.77
N HIS A 56 -4.54 12.74 14.60
CA HIS A 56 -4.34 13.51 15.82
C HIS A 56 -4.16 15.01 15.55
N LEU A 57 -3.35 15.36 14.54
CA LEU A 57 -3.04 16.75 14.19
C LEU A 57 -4.21 17.47 13.49
N THR A 58 -4.98 16.77 12.66
CA THR A 58 -6.06 17.36 11.85
C THR A 58 -7.41 17.40 12.57
N ALA A 59 -7.59 16.63 13.64
CA ALA A 59 -8.84 16.54 14.39
C ALA A 59 -8.70 16.87 15.89
N PRO A 60 -8.14 18.05 16.26
CA PRO A 60 -7.80 18.37 17.66
C PRO A 60 -9.02 18.44 18.60
N ASN A 61 -10.20 18.73 18.05
CA ASN A 61 -11.44 18.91 18.82
C ASN A 61 -12.30 17.64 18.87
N ILE A 62 -11.84 16.53 18.29
CA ILE A 62 -12.58 15.26 18.25
C ILE A 62 -12.27 14.44 19.51
N ARG A 63 -13.32 13.85 20.11
CA ARG A 63 -13.18 12.98 21.30
C ARG A 63 -12.36 11.73 20.98
N THR A 64 -11.59 11.24 21.94
CA THR A 64 -10.72 10.05 21.83
C THR A 64 -11.43 8.83 21.24
N ARG A 65 -12.69 8.57 21.61
CA ARG A 65 -13.49 7.46 21.06
C ARG A 65 -13.67 7.57 19.55
N GLU A 66 -13.95 8.77 19.05
CA GLU A 66 -14.15 9.00 17.62
C GLU A 66 -12.81 8.99 16.87
N LEU A 67 -11.71 9.48 17.48
CA LEU A 67 -10.36 9.31 16.92
C LEU A 67 -10.00 7.84 16.69
N ARG A 68 -10.34 6.96 17.67
CA ARG A 68 -10.14 5.51 17.50
C ARG A 68 -10.95 4.97 16.33
N LYS A 69 -12.22 5.37 16.17
CA LYS A 69 -13.04 4.96 15.02
C LYS A 69 -12.45 5.42 13.69
N LEU A 70 -12.01 6.68 13.62
CA LEU A 70 -11.34 7.21 12.43
C LEU A 70 -10.07 6.42 12.11
N ARG A 71 -9.24 6.13 13.11
CA ARG A 71 -8.06 5.28 12.91
C ARG A 71 -8.45 3.90 12.38
N HIS A 72 -9.39 3.22 13.02
CA HIS A 72 -9.87 1.91 12.56
C HIS A 72 -10.48 1.94 11.16
N ALA A 73 -11.10 3.05 10.76
CA ALA A 73 -11.66 3.18 9.42
C ALA A 73 -10.58 3.35 8.34
N ASN A 74 -9.46 3.99 8.67
CA ASN A 74 -8.40 4.38 7.72
C ASN A 74 -7.19 3.42 7.70
N VAL A 75 -6.89 2.74 8.80
CA VAL A 75 -5.77 1.78 8.90
C VAL A 75 -6.30 0.36 8.69
N ARG A 76 -6.54 0.01 7.42
CA ARG A 76 -7.05 -1.31 7.00
C ARG A 76 -6.51 -1.67 5.61
N ASN A 77 -6.24 -2.95 5.38
CA ASN A 77 -5.75 -3.47 4.10
C ASN A 77 -6.64 -3.06 2.91
N GLU A 78 -7.96 -2.97 3.09
CA GLU A 78 -8.86 -2.52 2.03
C GLU A 78 -8.55 -1.07 1.59
N ILE A 79 -8.30 -0.17 2.53
CA ILE A 79 -7.96 1.23 2.23
C ILE A 79 -6.62 1.31 1.49
N PHE A 80 -5.64 0.53 1.91
CA PHE A 80 -4.34 0.46 1.25
C PHE A 80 -4.44 -0.16 -0.14
N ALA A 81 -5.23 -1.22 -0.31
CA ALA A 81 -5.47 -1.82 -1.61
C ALA A 81 -6.14 -0.83 -2.59
N ARG A 82 -7.12 -0.04 -2.13
CA ARG A 82 -7.73 1.03 -2.92
C ARG A 82 -6.72 2.09 -3.30
N ALA A 83 -5.85 2.50 -2.38
CA ALA A 83 -4.78 3.44 -2.66
C ALA A 83 -3.82 2.89 -3.74
N ALA A 84 -3.49 1.60 -3.69
CA ALA A 84 -2.67 0.94 -4.72
C ALA A 84 -3.32 1.01 -6.11
N VAL A 85 -4.61 0.70 -6.22
CA VAL A 85 -5.36 0.74 -7.49
C VAL A 85 -5.48 2.16 -8.02
N ARG A 86 -5.88 3.12 -7.17
CA ARG A 86 -6.09 4.52 -7.57
C ARG A 86 -4.83 5.18 -8.10
N ASN A 87 -3.67 4.75 -7.60
CA ASN A 87 -2.35 5.22 -8.08
C ASN A 87 -1.75 4.30 -9.15
N ASN A 88 -2.47 3.28 -9.61
CA ASN A 88 -2.02 2.27 -10.55
C ASN A 88 -0.66 1.64 -10.18
N LEU A 89 -0.41 1.39 -8.89
CA LEU A 89 0.87 0.86 -8.40
C LEU A 89 1.09 -0.60 -8.84
N TYR A 90 0.03 -1.40 -8.89
CA TYR A 90 0.11 -2.83 -9.16
C TYR A 90 0.72 -3.19 -10.52
N GLN A 91 0.58 -2.33 -11.53
CA GLN A 91 1.15 -2.57 -12.86
C GLN A 91 2.70 -2.57 -12.86
N TYR A 92 3.32 -2.03 -11.81
CA TYR A 92 4.77 -1.92 -11.67
C TYR A 92 5.36 -3.01 -10.75
N THR A 93 4.54 -3.88 -10.18
CA THR A 93 5.00 -4.98 -9.33
C THR A 93 5.73 -6.03 -10.16
N ILE A 94 6.90 -6.46 -9.69
CA ILE A 94 7.70 -7.53 -10.28
C ILE A 94 7.28 -8.84 -9.61
N ARG A 95 6.75 -9.79 -10.40
CA ARG A 95 6.11 -11.01 -9.88
C ARG A 95 6.35 -12.17 -10.84
N ASP A 96 6.45 -13.37 -10.27
CA ASP A 96 6.34 -14.60 -11.06
C ASP A 96 4.87 -14.84 -11.40
N THR A 97 4.56 -14.93 -12.69
CA THR A 97 3.20 -14.91 -13.27
C THR A 97 2.36 -16.18 -13.03
N HIS A 98 2.68 -16.95 -12.00
CA HIS A 98 2.10 -18.29 -11.78
C HIS A 98 0.80 -18.28 -10.95
N ASP A 99 0.46 -17.16 -10.30
CA ASP A 99 -0.81 -17.02 -9.54
C ASP A 99 -1.89 -16.31 -10.37
N LEU A 100 -2.58 -17.09 -11.20
CA LEU A 100 -3.69 -16.62 -12.03
C LEU A 100 -4.91 -16.18 -11.19
N GLN A 101 -5.16 -16.82 -10.05
CA GLN A 101 -6.29 -16.49 -9.18
C GLN A 101 -6.13 -15.10 -8.57
N GLN A 102 -4.93 -14.80 -8.06
CA GLN A 102 -4.62 -13.48 -7.51
C GLN A 102 -4.67 -12.40 -8.59
N THR A 103 -4.19 -12.71 -9.79
CA THR A 103 -4.24 -11.77 -10.93
C THR A 103 -5.68 -11.41 -11.29
N GLU A 104 -6.57 -12.41 -11.37
CA GLU A 104 -8.00 -12.17 -11.65
C GLU A 104 -8.67 -11.41 -10.50
N GLN A 105 -8.37 -11.75 -9.24
CA GLN A 105 -8.91 -11.03 -8.09
C GLN A 105 -8.53 -9.54 -8.10
N VAL A 106 -7.27 -9.22 -8.44
CA VAL A 106 -6.81 -7.84 -8.55
C VAL A 106 -7.51 -7.11 -9.69
N LYS A 107 -7.74 -7.79 -10.82
CA LYS A 107 -8.46 -7.20 -11.95
C LYS A 107 -9.90 -6.84 -11.58
N VAL A 108 -10.67 -7.79 -11.03
CA VAL A 108 -12.06 -7.57 -10.60
C VAL A 108 -12.14 -6.47 -9.56
N PHE A 109 -11.25 -6.48 -8.57
CA PHE A 109 -11.19 -5.41 -7.56
C PHE A 109 -10.84 -4.05 -8.18
N SER A 110 -9.91 -4.02 -9.14
CA SER A 110 -9.51 -2.77 -9.80
C SER A 110 -10.63 -2.16 -10.62
N GLU A 111 -11.42 -2.98 -11.30
CA GLU A 111 -12.62 -2.54 -12.04
C GLU A 111 -13.67 -1.97 -11.08
N ALA A 112 -13.97 -2.66 -9.98
CA ALA A 112 -14.90 -2.17 -8.96
C ALA A 112 -14.45 -0.82 -8.37
N VAL A 113 -13.18 -0.65 -8.05
CA VAL A 113 -12.63 0.62 -7.51
C VAL A 113 -12.73 1.77 -8.51
N ARG A 114 -12.66 1.49 -9.82
CA ARG A 114 -12.77 2.51 -10.88
C ARG A 114 -14.20 2.99 -11.09
N GLU A 115 -15.19 2.14 -10.81
CA GLU A 115 -16.61 2.48 -10.90
C GLU A 115 -17.13 3.24 -9.67
N GLU A 116 -16.33 3.33 -8.60
CA GLU A 116 -16.69 4.04 -7.38
C GLU A 116 -16.63 5.57 -7.55
N ASN A 117 -17.80 6.21 -7.44
CA ASN A 117 -17.92 7.66 -7.41
C ASN A 117 -17.74 8.21 -5.98
N GLY A 118 -16.50 8.23 -5.49
CA GLY A 118 -16.13 8.93 -4.25
C GLY A 118 -15.47 8.09 -3.15
N PRO A 119 -15.31 8.65 -1.93
CA PRO A 119 -14.77 7.92 -0.80
C PRO A 119 -15.76 6.87 -0.31
N VAL A 120 -15.36 5.61 -0.39
CA VAL A 120 -16.15 4.48 0.09
C VAL A 120 -16.03 4.41 1.62
N LEU A 121 -17.16 4.69 2.29
CA LEU A 121 -17.26 4.71 3.76
C LEU A 121 -17.42 3.30 4.37
N ASP A 122 -17.75 2.30 3.56
CA ASP A 122 -18.02 0.93 4.01
C ASP A 122 -17.46 -0.12 3.04
N HIS A 123 -17.10 -1.28 3.57
CA HIS A 123 -16.48 -2.42 2.90
C HIS A 123 -17.07 -2.59 1.49
N GLY A 124 -16.30 -2.24 0.45
CA GLY A 124 -16.83 -2.26 -0.90
C GLY A 124 -17.30 -3.65 -1.30
N LEU A 125 -18.04 -3.74 -2.40
CA LEU A 125 -18.72 -4.98 -2.82
C LEU A 125 -17.76 -6.14 -3.12
N VAL A 126 -16.48 -5.84 -3.36
CA VAL A 126 -15.44 -6.81 -3.71
C VAL A 126 -14.38 -6.87 -2.61
N LYS A 127 -14.05 -8.08 -2.17
CA LYS A 127 -12.97 -8.32 -1.20
C LYS A 127 -11.63 -7.84 -1.76
N ALA A 128 -10.97 -6.97 -1.02
CA ALA A 128 -9.65 -6.47 -1.37
C ALA A 128 -8.59 -7.59 -1.46
N PRO A 129 -7.83 -7.68 -2.57
CA PRO A 129 -6.65 -8.53 -2.66
C PRO A 129 -5.58 -8.10 -1.66
N LYS A 130 -5.14 -9.01 -0.79
CA LYS A 130 -4.15 -8.70 0.25
C LYS A 130 -2.84 -8.18 -0.34
N VAL A 131 -2.42 -8.71 -1.49
CA VAL A 131 -1.21 -8.32 -2.22
C VAL A 131 -1.11 -6.83 -2.53
N LEU A 132 -2.24 -6.14 -2.71
CA LEU A 132 -2.25 -4.70 -2.98
C LEU A 132 -1.95 -3.88 -1.73
N ALA A 133 -2.43 -4.33 -0.57
CA ALA A 133 -2.12 -3.70 0.71
C ALA A 133 -0.64 -3.93 1.07
N GLU A 134 -0.18 -5.18 0.94
CA GLU A 134 1.20 -5.59 1.21
C GLU A 134 2.20 -4.79 0.36
N LEU A 135 1.84 -4.48 -0.90
CA LEU A 135 2.65 -3.64 -1.78
C LEU A 135 2.80 -2.21 -1.22
N VAL A 136 1.71 -1.62 -0.73
CA VAL A 136 1.73 -0.25 -0.16
C VAL A 136 2.52 -0.23 1.14
N GLU A 137 2.30 -1.22 2.00
CA GLU A 137 3.04 -1.42 3.24
C GLU A 137 4.54 -1.57 2.94
N SER A 138 4.92 -2.47 2.04
CA SER A 138 6.32 -2.70 1.65
C SER A 138 7.01 -1.44 1.11
N ILE A 139 6.32 -0.66 0.27
CA ILE A 139 6.85 0.63 -0.21
C ILE A 139 7.01 1.62 0.94
N ALA A 140 6.05 1.71 1.86
CA ALA A 140 6.15 2.58 3.03
C ALA A 140 7.33 2.18 3.94
N GLY A 141 7.52 0.88 4.16
CA GLY A 141 8.66 0.33 4.88
C GLY A 141 9.99 0.68 4.22
N ALA A 142 10.07 0.62 2.90
CA ALA A 142 11.26 1.02 2.14
C ALA A 142 11.57 2.51 2.27
N VAL A 143 10.54 3.38 2.19
CA VAL A 143 10.72 4.83 2.41
C VAL A 143 11.22 5.08 3.82
N TYR A 144 10.60 4.47 4.83
CA TYR A 144 11.00 4.62 6.22
C TYR A 144 12.43 4.13 6.47
N TYR A 145 12.78 2.94 5.98
CA TYR A 145 14.12 2.37 6.12
C TYR A 145 15.19 3.26 5.50
N ARG A 146 14.91 3.89 4.35
CA ARG A 146 15.84 4.89 3.75
C ARG A 146 16.06 6.06 4.68
N CYS A 147 15.02 6.56 5.34
CA CYS A 147 15.08 7.79 6.13
C CYS A 147 15.90 7.69 7.43
N GLU A 148 16.52 6.53 7.73
CA GLU A 148 17.44 6.31 8.86
C GLU A 148 16.93 6.87 10.19
N PHE A 149 15.68 6.52 10.55
CA PHE A 149 15.15 6.77 11.89
C PHE A 149 15.79 5.86 12.95
#